data_AF-A0A2D7U5S1-F1
#
_entry.id   AF-A0A2D7U5S1-F1
#
_cell.length_a   1.000
_cell.length_b   1.000
_cell.length_c   1.000
_cell.angle_alpha   90.00
_cell.angle_beta   90.00
_cell.angle_gamma   90.00
#
_symmetry.space_group_name_H-M   'P 1'
#
loop_
_entity.id
_entity.type
_entity.pdbx_description
1 polymer ?
#
loop_
_entity_poly.entity_id
_entity_poly.type
_entity_poly.pdbx_seq_one_letter_code
_entity_poly.pdbx_strand_id
1 'polypeptide(L)'
;MATSNLEASAAATRQVISLPIDDGLTCLRGLSPQRLRFELEYALERGSTANSFLFDAGTDGEGQHQTALLVHPPGKAYDKAFLPALAGLLPAETTELKVVVGHVNPNRVALLRDLAGLYPALELIASNAGAKLLGELWSQRKPAAPGQASEQPAIPELPAIQVIRQEQTLPLSHRHQLQLVPAPTPRWPGGLLAFEQSLGLLMSGKLFSAHICTHEWAESGRSATEEERRHFYDCLMAPMAGQVDSLVERLEELDITTVAPGHGPAIDTSWRSLFNDYRRWGESQQQASLSVALLFASAYGNTAAIADALAQGVGRTGIRITSLNCEFTPPNELINTIKQANGILIGSPTLGGHAPTPIVSALGTLLAEGDRSKPVGVFGSFGWSGEAIDLLENKLRDGGFHFAFDPIRVKFSPDAAMIRTLEETGTRFGRELHREQRKQQRRSGGGLSESRSDPAVLALGRVVGSLCVLTARKGALSGAMIASWVSQASFTPPGFTVAVAKDRAVEALLHIGDCFALNVLAEGRESGPMKQFLQPFEPGADRFAGLELKASPHEQPLLPEALAWMEATVKQRMECGDHWLIYAEVSHGGVLDSKADTAVHQRRSGANY
;
A
#
# COMPACT_ATOMS: atom_id res chain seq x y z
N MET A 1 22.30 15.53 13.44
CA MET A 1 22.22 14.70 14.66
C MET A 1 20.82 14.75 15.28
N ALA A 2 19.76 14.47 14.52
CA ALA A 2 18.37 14.55 15.00
C ALA A 2 17.50 13.37 14.54
N THR A 3 18.12 12.25 14.15
CA THR A 3 17.42 11.05 13.66
C THR A 3 17.44 9.89 14.66
N SER A 4 18.30 9.91 15.69
CA SER A 4 18.40 8.82 16.68
C SER A 4 17.32 8.85 17.77
N ASN A 5 16.67 9.99 18.01
CA ASN A 5 15.71 10.13 19.11
C ASN A 5 14.27 9.71 18.75
N LEU A 6 13.95 9.56 17.45
CA LEU A 6 12.61 9.11 17.02
C LEU A 6 12.45 7.58 17.08
N GLU A 7 13.51 6.81 16.76
CA GLU A 7 13.46 5.34 16.89
C GLU A 7 13.37 4.88 18.35
N ALA A 8 13.99 5.61 19.28
CA ALA A 8 13.96 5.29 20.71
C ALA A 8 12.57 5.56 21.35
N SER A 9 11.84 6.57 20.87
CA SER A 9 10.49 6.92 21.36
C SER A 9 9.42 5.92 20.88
N ALA A 10 9.52 5.45 19.62
CA ALA A 10 8.55 4.51 19.02
C ALA A 10 8.66 3.07 19.56
N ALA A 11 9.75 2.70 20.23
CA ALA A 11 9.91 1.39 20.85
C ALA A 11 9.17 1.26 22.20
N ALA A 12 8.76 2.38 22.82
CA ALA A 12 8.19 2.41 24.17
C ALA A 12 6.70 2.00 24.25
N THR A 13 6.04 1.69 23.13
CA THR A 13 4.57 1.51 23.07
C THR A 13 4.12 0.18 22.48
N ARG A 14 5.04 -0.69 22.02
CA ARG A 14 4.65 -2.00 21.48
C ARG A 14 4.39 -3.00 22.59
N GLN A 15 3.28 -3.71 22.46
CA GLN A 15 2.84 -4.73 23.40
C GLN A 15 2.52 -6.01 22.64
N VAL A 16 2.48 -7.15 23.33
CA VAL A 16 1.96 -8.40 22.76
C VAL A 16 0.88 -8.90 23.70
N ILE A 17 -0.29 -9.19 23.14
CA ILE A 17 -1.40 -9.82 23.85
C ILE A 17 -1.55 -11.26 23.35
N SER A 18 -1.98 -12.14 24.25
CA SER A 18 -2.29 -13.53 23.95
C SER A 18 -3.80 -13.72 23.89
N LEU A 19 -4.30 -14.27 22.79
CA LEU A 19 -5.71 -14.54 22.54
C LEU A 19 -5.88 -16.04 22.32
N PRO A 20 -6.39 -16.80 23.31
CA PRO A 20 -6.70 -18.22 23.13
C PRO A 20 -7.75 -18.40 22.03
N ILE A 21 -7.49 -19.27 21.07
CA ILE A 21 -8.38 -19.51 19.92
C ILE A 21 -9.08 -20.86 20.05
N ASP A 22 -8.32 -21.91 20.32
CA ASP A 22 -8.80 -23.27 20.55
C ASP A 22 -7.83 -24.03 21.47
N ASP A 23 -8.11 -25.30 21.79
CA ASP A 23 -7.25 -26.10 22.67
C ASP A 23 -5.87 -26.31 22.04
N GLY A 24 -4.81 -25.84 22.69
CA GLY A 24 -3.45 -25.88 22.14
C GLY A 24 -3.18 -24.89 21.01
N LEU A 25 -4.07 -23.92 20.74
CA LEU A 25 -3.88 -22.86 19.73
C LEU A 25 -4.09 -21.46 20.31
N THR A 26 -3.02 -20.66 20.33
CA THR A 26 -3.03 -19.28 20.83
C THR A 26 -2.56 -18.29 19.76
N CYS A 27 -3.29 -17.20 19.57
CA CYS A 27 -2.82 -16.06 18.78
C CYS A 27 -2.00 -15.10 19.66
N LEU A 28 -0.74 -14.87 19.28
CA LEU A 28 0.13 -13.83 19.81
C LEU A 28 0.00 -12.60 18.90
N ARG A 29 -0.68 -11.56 19.40
CA ARG A 29 -0.89 -10.32 18.65
C ARG A 29 0.02 -9.22 19.16
N GLY A 30 0.99 -8.83 18.35
CA GLY A 30 1.77 -7.61 18.56
C GLY A 30 0.94 -6.38 18.24
N LEU A 31 0.85 -5.44 19.17
CA LEU A 31 0.16 -4.16 19.04
C LEU A 31 1.18 -3.05 18.78
N SER A 32 0.91 -2.21 17.78
CA SER A 32 1.65 -0.98 17.51
C SER A 32 0.67 0.16 17.26
N PRO A 33 0.32 0.93 18.31
CA PRO A 33 -0.65 2.02 18.20
C PRO A 33 -0.18 3.15 17.28
N GLN A 34 1.14 3.38 17.19
CA GLN A 34 1.73 4.41 16.35
C GLN A 34 2.21 3.83 15.00
N ARG A 35 2.41 4.74 14.04
CA ARG A 35 2.93 4.46 12.71
C ARG A 35 4.27 3.71 12.80
N LEU A 36 4.32 2.53 12.18
CA LEU A 36 5.49 1.64 12.22
C LEU A 36 6.65 2.16 11.36
N ARG A 37 6.34 2.68 10.17
CA ARG A 37 7.29 3.13 9.13
C ARG A 37 6.66 4.18 8.21
N PHE A 38 7.51 4.89 7.48
CA PHE A 38 7.10 5.73 6.35
C PHE A 38 6.88 4.88 5.09
N GLU A 39 5.95 3.94 5.17
CA GLU A 39 5.47 3.16 4.03
C GLU A 39 4.01 3.57 3.75
N LEU A 40 3.58 3.35 2.51
CA LEU A 40 2.31 3.83 1.98
C LEU A 40 1.11 3.21 2.70
N GLU A 41 1.19 1.92 3.00
CA GLU A 41 0.08 1.18 3.60
C GLU A 41 -0.28 1.67 5.03
N TYR A 42 0.58 2.46 5.68
CA TYR A 42 0.33 3.04 7.01
C TYR A 42 -0.23 4.48 6.97
N ALA A 43 -0.58 5.01 5.80
CA ALA A 43 -1.00 6.41 5.63
C ALA A 43 -2.26 6.79 6.43
N LEU A 44 -3.11 5.83 6.77
CA LEU A 44 -4.32 6.07 7.58
C LEU A 44 -4.02 6.35 9.06
N GLU A 45 -2.81 6.07 9.53
CA GLU A 45 -2.35 6.36 10.90
C GLU A 45 -3.20 5.71 12.02
N ARG A 46 -3.88 4.59 11.73
CA ARG A 46 -4.69 3.82 12.69
C ARG A 46 -3.90 2.77 13.49
N GLY A 47 -2.56 2.88 13.47
CA GLY A 47 -1.66 1.86 14.01
C GLY A 47 -1.71 0.55 13.22
N SER A 48 -1.19 -0.53 13.78
CA SER A 48 -1.23 -1.86 13.18
C SER A 48 -1.09 -2.94 14.25
N THR A 49 -1.46 -4.17 13.90
CA THR A 49 -1.05 -5.37 14.64
C THR A 49 0.03 -6.16 13.89
N ALA A 50 0.60 -7.17 14.51
CA ALA A 50 1.33 -8.26 13.88
C ALA A 50 0.87 -9.58 14.52
N ASN A 51 0.09 -10.36 13.77
CA ASN A 51 -0.53 -11.58 14.28
C ASN A 51 0.37 -12.80 14.02
N SER A 52 0.61 -13.60 15.05
CA SER A 52 1.29 -14.88 14.99
C SER A 52 0.46 -15.93 15.72
N PHE A 53 0.61 -17.20 15.36
CA PHE A 53 -0.20 -18.28 15.93
C PHE A 53 0.72 -19.37 16.46
N LEU A 54 0.57 -19.73 17.73
CA LEU A 54 1.33 -20.78 18.38
C LEU A 54 0.42 -22.00 18.55
N PHE A 55 0.85 -23.11 17.98
CA PHE A 55 0.35 -24.44 18.28
C PHE A 55 1.27 -25.08 19.33
N ASP A 56 0.70 -25.58 20.41
CA ASP A 56 1.45 -26.13 21.53
C ASP A 56 2.16 -27.45 21.15
N ALA A 57 3.22 -27.81 21.87
CA ALA A 57 3.77 -29.15 21.77
C ALA A 57 2.82 -30.15 22.43
N GLY A 58 2.72 -31.38 21.92
CA GLY A 58 1.80 -32.36 22.49
C GLY A 58 1.74 -33.64 21.69
N THR A 59 0.56 -34.28 21.67
CA THR A 59 0.31 -35.45 20.83
C THR A 59 -0.77 -35.15 19.79
N ASP A 60 -0.61 -35.69 18.59
CA ASP A 60 -1.64 -35.63 17.56
C ASP A 60 -2.78 -36.64 17.79
N GLY A 61 -3.70 -36.74 16.82
CA GLY A 61 -4.83 -37.66 16.86
C GLY A 61 -4.45 -39.14 16.85
N GLU A 62 -3.22 -39.49 16.46
CA GLU A 62 -2.69 -40.85 16.43
C GLU A 62 -1.80 -41.17 17.65
N GLY A 63 -1.62 -40.19 18.55
CA GLY A 63 -0.77 -40.33 19.74
C GLY A 63 0.71 -40.12 19.46
N GLN A 64 1.09 -39.62 18.28
CA GLN A 64 2.49 -39.28 17.98
C GLN A 64 2.83 -37.91 18.55
N HIS A 65 4.05 -37.76 19.06
CA HIS A 65 4.51 -36.49 19.60
C HIS A 65 4.72 -35.46 18.49
N GLN A 66 4.20 -34.24 18.71
CA GLN A 66 4.35 -33.10 17.83
C GLN A 66 5.05 -31.95 18.57
N THR A 67 6.07 -31.38 17.94
CA THR A 67 6.78 -30.18 18.42
C THR A 67 5.87 -28.95 18.32
N ALA A 68 6.05 -27.98 19.23
CA ALA A 68 5.38 -26.69 19.13
C ALA A 68 5.68 -26.01 17.79
N LEU A 69 4.67 -25.36 17.21
CA LEU A 69 4.77 -24.73 15.89
C LEU A 69 4.26 -23.30 15.93
N LEU A 70 5.11 -22.36 15.53
CA LEU A 70 4.82 -20.93 15.45
C LEU A 70 4.60 -20.51 13.99
N VAL A 71 3.41 -20.01 13.69
CA VAL A 71 3.04 -19.48 12.38
C VAL A 71 3.21 -17.97 12.34
N HIS A 72 3.91 -17.49 11.31
CA HIS A 72 4.04 -16.07 10.94
C HIS A 72 4.55 -15.15 12.07
N PRO A 73 5.72 -15.42 12.67
CA PRO A 73 6.30 -14.56 13.71
C PRO A 73 6.44 -13.10 13.25
N PRO A 74 6.42 -12.10 14.16
CA PRO A 74 6.47 -10.68 13.83
C PRO A 74 7.85 -10.27 13.23
N GLY A 75 8.07 -8.97 13.04
CA GLY A 75 9.40 -8.46 12.69
C GLY A 75 10.23 -8.15 13.94
N LYS A 76 11.53 -7.93 13.77
CA LYS A 76 12.47 -7.56 14.84
C LYS A 76 12.01 -6.38 15.70
N ALA A 77 11.22 -5.47 15.14
CA ALA A 77 10.64 -4.33 15.87
C ALA A 77 9.75 -4.73 17.08
N TYR A 78 9.29 -5.98 17.17
CA TYR A 78 8.50 -6.53 18.27
C TYR A 78 9.29 -7.43 19.22
N ASP A 79 10.59 -7.66 18.98
CA ASP A 79 11.40 -8.66 19.71
C ASP A 79 11.28 -8.57 21.23
N LYS A 80 11.42 -7.38 21.80
CA LYS A 80 11.37 -7.12 23.24
C LYS A 80 10.03 -7.47 23.89
N ALA A 81 8.93 -7.40 23.14
CA ALA A 81 7.59 -7.72 23.63
C ALA A 81 7.18 -9.16 23.26
N PHE A 82 7.57 -9.61 22.08
CA PHE A 82 7.15 -10.90 21.52
C PHE A 82 7.92 -12.09 22.08
N LEU A 83 9.25 -12.01 22.19
CA LEU A 83 10.04 -13.14 22.67
C LEU A 83 9.67 -13.54 24.11
N PRO A 84 9.48 -12.60 25.07
CA PRO A 84 9.01 -12.96 26.40
C PRO A 84 7.59 -13.53 26.42
N ALA A 85 6.69 -12.99 25.59
CA ALA A 85 5.31 -13.49 25.50
C ALA A 85 5.26 -14.92 24.93
N LEU A 86 6.06 -15.20 23.90
CA LEU A 86 6.23 -16.55 23.33
C LEU A 86 6.82 -17.51 24.37
N ALA A 87 7.90 -17.12 25.04
CA ALA A 87 8.54 -17.96 26.06
C ALA A 87 7.60 -18.29 27.23
N GLY A 88 6.70 -17.37 27.61
CA GLY A 88 5.70 -17.60 28.65
C GLY A 88 4.60 -18.61 28.27
N LEU A 89 4.40 -18.89 26.98
CA LEU A 89 3.46 -19.91 26.50
C LEU A 89 4.12 -21.27 26.28
N LEU A 90 5.45 -21.32 26.21
CA LEU A 90 6.20 -22.55 26.01
C LEU A 90 6.67 -23.13 27.35
N PRO A 91 6.81 -24.46 27.48
CA PRO A 91 7.49 -25.06 28.64
C PRO A 91 8.91 -24.47 28.84
N ALA A 92 9.32 -24.28 30.09
CA ALA A 92 10.57 -23.56 30.43
C ALA A 92 11.86 -24.17 29.84
N GLU A 93 11.85 -25.47 29.52
CA GLU A 93 12.99 -26.21 28.96
C GLU A 93 12.85 -26.48 27.46
N THR A 94 11.97 -25.75 26.77
CA THR A 94 11.75 -25.93 25.32
C THR A 94 13.01 -25.59 24.53
N THR A 95 13.55 -26.59 23.83
CA THR A 95 14.70 -26.44 22.91
C THR A 95 14.31 -26.57 21.44
N GLU A 96 13.23 -27.28 21.16
CA GLU A 96 12.67 -27.54 19.83
C GLU A 96 11.51 -26.59 19.54
N LEU A 97 11.53 -25.95 18.37
CA LEU A 97 10.44 -25.09 17.89
C LEU A 97 10.41 -25.14 16.36
N LYS A 98 9.22 -25.31 15.78
CA LYS A 98 9.03 -25.16 14.32
C LYS A 98 8.47 -23.79 14.02
N VAL A 99 8.91 -23.16 12.92
CA VAL A 99 8.45 -21.82 12.53
C VAL A 99 8.02 -21.79 11.08
N VAL A 100 6.72 -21.55 10.82
CA VAL A 100 6.21 -21.30 9.47
C VAL A 100 6.46 -19.83 9.10
N VAL A 101 7.37 -19.61 8.15
CA VAL A 101 7.78 -18.28 7.70
C VAL A 101 6.90 -17.84 6.54
N GLY A 102 5.94 -16.96 6.82
CA GLY A 102 4.93 -16.55 5.83
C GLY A 102 5.45 -15.62 4.72
N HIS A 103 6.47 -14.81 5.00
CA HIS A 103 7.22 -14.05 4.01
C HIS A 103 8.60 -13.70 4.55
N VAL A 104 9.57 -13.45 3.67
CA VAL A 104 10.96 -13.24 4.04
C VAL A 104 11.40 -11.83 3.68
N ASN A 105 12.02 -11.15 4.65
CA ASN A 105 12.71 -9.88 4.46
C ASN A 105 13.75 -9.69 5.59
N PRO A 106 14.66 -8.70 5.51
CA PRO A 106 15.71 -8.51 6.51
C PRO A 106 15.19 -8.31 7.95
N ASN A 107 14.01 -7.69 8.11
CA ASN A 107 13.40 -7.46 9.41
C ASN A 107 12.85 -8.74 10.06
N ARG A 108 12.35 -9.69 9.25
CA ARG A 108 11.92 -11.02 9.72
C ARG A 108 13.13 -11.88 10.06
N VAL A 109 14.14 -11.91 9.17
CA VAL A 109 15.38 -12.66 9.38
C VAL A 109 16.06 -12.25 10.68
N ALA A 110 16.07 -10.97 11.03
CA ALA A 110 16.63 -10.50 12.28
C ALA A 110 15.94 -11.11 13.52
N LEU A 111 14.59 -11.26 13.53
CA LEU A 111 13.88 -11.94 14.62
C LEU A 111 14.11 -13.46 14.59
N LEU A 112 14.15 -14.07 13.39
CA LEU A 112 14.43 -15.51 13.26
C LEU A 112 15.81 -15.89 13.80
N ARG A 113 16.81 -14.99 13.68
CA ARG A 113 18.13 -15.17 14.31
C ARG A 113 18.03 -15.13 15.84
N ASP A 114 17.21 -14.25 16.41
CA ASP A 114 17.01 -14.26 17.87
C ASP A 114 16.37 -15.58 18.33
N LEU A 115 15.35 -16.05 17.59
CA LEU A 115 14.73 -17.35 17.87
C LEU A 115 15.74 -18.49 17.75
N ALA A 116 16.60 -18.50 16.74
CA ALA A 116 17.66 -19.51 16.58
C ALA A 116 18.68 -19.49 17.73
N GLY A 117 18.91 -18.33 18.34
CA GLY A 117 19.74 -18.21 19.54
C GLY A 117 19.06 -18.70 20.82
N LEU A 118 17.72 -18.67 20.88
CA LEU A 118 16.92 -19.09 22.03
C LEU A 118 16.53 -20.57 21.99
N TYR A 119 16.27 -21.11 20.79
CA TYR A 119 15.81 -22.48 20.56
C TYR A 119 16.84 -23.22 19.69
N PRO A 120 17.78 -23.98 20.30
CA PRO A 120 18.89 -24.58 19.55
C PRO A 120 18.47 -25.60 18.48
N ALA A 121 17.30 -26.22 18.65
CA ALA A 121 16.71 -27.15 17.68
C ALA A 121 15.55 -26.49 16.90
N LEU A 122 15.71 -25.20 16.55
CA LEU A 122 14.78 -24.48 15.69
C LEU A 122 14.74 -25.12 14.29
N GLU A 123 13.55 -25.31 13.75
CA GLU A 123 13.33 -25.69 12.35
C GLU A 123 12.48 -24.61 11.67
N LEU A 124 12.89 -24.18 10.48
CA LEU A 124 12.15 -23.23 9.67
C LEU A 124 11.35 -23.97 8.60
N ILE A 125 10.09 -23.59 8.40
CA ILE A 125 9.25 -24.08 7.32
C ILE A 125 8.96 -22.91 6.39
N ALA A 126 9.38 -23.01 5.13
CA ALA A 126 9.26 -21.93 4.16
C ALA A 126 8.89 -22.44 2.77
N SER A 127 8.31 -21.58 1.94
CA SER A 127 8.15 -21.87 0.51
C SER A 127 9.50 -21.99 -0.18
N ASN A 128 9.55 -22.55 -1.39
CA ASN A 128 10.80 -22.67 -2.16
C ASN A 128 11.53 -21.32 -2.37
N ALA A 129 10.80 -20.28 -2.74
CA ALA A 129 11.37 -18.94 -2.88
C ALA A 129 11.75 -18.33 -1.51
N GLY A 130 10.94 -18.60 -0.47
CA GLY A 130 11.25 -18.17 0.90
C GLY A 130 12.55 -18.80 1.43
N ALA A 131 12.78 -20.09 1.22
CA ALA A 131 14.00 -20.79 1.63
C ALA A 131 15.25 -20.21 0.95
N LYS A 132 15.17 -19.89 -0.35
CA LYS A 132 16.25 -19.22 -1.08
C LYS A 132 16.57 -17.84 -0.46
N LEU A 133 15.54 -17.02 -0.23
CA LEU A 133 15.68 -15.71 0.39
C LEU A 133 16.24 -15.78 1.81
N LEU A 134 15.84 -16.79 2.60
CA LEU A 134 16.41 -17.03 3.93
C LEU A 134 17.90 -17.28 3.83
N GLY A 135 18.35 -18.19 2.95
CA GLY A 135 19.77 -18.47 2.75
C GLY A 135 20.59 -17.23 2.34
N GLU A 136 20.06 -16.42 1.42
CA GLU A 136 20.72 -15.20 0.94
C GLU A 136 20.80 -14.10 1.99
N LEU A 137 19.74 -13.92 2.78
CA LEU A 137 19.65 -12.87 3.79
C LEU A 137 20.25 -13.28 5.15
N TRP A 138 20.42 -14.58 5.43
CA TRP A 138 20.83 -15.06 6.76
C TRP A 138 22.18 -14.56 7.22
N SER A 139 23.14 -14.36 6.32
CA SER A 139 24.48 -13.85 6.65
C SER A 139 24.60 -12.32 6.50
N GLN A 140 23.59 -11.65 5.93
CA GLN A 140 23.67 -10.22 5.64
C GLN A 140 23.60 -9.37 6.92
N ARG A 141 24.43 -8.33 6.95
CA ARG A 141 24.53 -7.36 8.05
C ARG A 141 24.31 -5.95 7.52
N LYS A 142 23.70 -5.09 8.34
CA LYS A 142 23.75 -3.65 8.06
C LYS A 142 25.23 -3.20 8.14
N PRO A 143 25.75 -2.50 7.13
CA PRO A 143 27.10 -1.96 7.19
C PRO A 143 27.21 -0.95 8.34
N ALA A 144 28.33 -0.95 9.04
CA ALA A 144 28.62 0.02 10.09
C ALA A 144 28.68 1.44 9.53
N ALA A 145 28.29 2.43 10.33
CA ALA A 145 28.52 3.82 9.96
C ALA A 145 30.04 4.09 9.84
N PRO A 146 30.49 4.94 8.90
CA PRO A 146 31.90 5.27 8.76
C PRO A 146 32.49 5.76 10.08
N GLY A 147 33.59 5.15 10.54
CA GLY A 147 34.29 5.54 11.78
C GLY A 147 33.79 4.88 13.07
N GLN A 148 32.81 3.97 13.01
CA GLN A 148 32.39 3.17 14.16
C GLN A 148 32.88 1.72 14.03
N ALA A 149 33.68 1.26 15.00
CA ALA A 149 33.94 -0.17 15.16
C ALA A 149 32.62 -0.85 15.55
N SER A 150 32.17 -1.82 14.76
CA SER A 150 30.95 -2.56 15.04
C SER A 150 31.31 -3.91 15.63
N GLU A 151 31.37 -4.00 16.97
CA GLU A 151 31.21 -5.27 17.67
C GLU A 151 29.76 -5.73 17.46
N GLN A 152 29.56 -6.46 16.37
CA GLN A 152 28.26 -6.95 15.96
C GLN A 152 28.13 -8.38 16.49
N PRO A 153 27.02 -8.73 17.19
CA PRO A 153 26.88 -10.05 17.81
C PRO A 153 27.00 -11.16 16.76
N ALA A 154 27.51 -12.32 17.20
CA ALA A 154 27.64 -13.50 16.34
C ALA A 154 26.27 -13.84 15.72
N ILE A 155 26.27 -14.18 14.43
CA ILE A 155 25.06 -14.69 13.76
C ILE A 155 24.99 -16.19 14.05
N PRO A 156 23.86 -16.71 14.57
CA PRO A 156 23.70 -18.15 14.75
C PRO A 156 23.68 -18.85 13.39
N GLU A 157 24.01 -20.14 13.37
CA GLU A 157 23.91 -20.95 12.16
C GLU A 157 22.48 -20.92 11.59
N LEU A 158 22.37 -21.05 10.27
CA LEU A 158 21.06 -21.13 9.62
C LEU A 158 20.39 -22.44 10.04
N PRO A 159 19.21 -22.40 10.68
CA PRO A 159 18.52 -23.61 11.09
C PRO A 159 18.09 -24.45 9.88
N ALA A 160 17.77 -25.73 10.11
CA ALA A 160 17.23 -26.59 9.05
C ALA A 160 15.96 -25.96 8.45
N ILE A 161 15.83 -26.03 7.12
CA ILE A 161 14.67 -25.49 6.41
C ILE A 161 13.90 -26.62 5.74
N GLN A 162 12.67 -26.87 6.20
CA GLN A 162 11.68 -27.67 5.46
C GLN A 162 11.09 -26.82 4.33
N VAL A 163 11.26 -27.29 3.09
CA VAL A 163 10.84 -26.55 1.89
C VAL A 163 9.49 -27.04 1.38
N ILE A 164 8.51 -26.14 1.33
CA ILE A 164 7.17 -26.38 0.79
C ILE A 164 7.11 -25.92 -0.67
N ARG A 165 6.83 -26.85 -1.60
CA ARG A 165 6.72 -26.58 -3.05
C ARG A 165 5.28 -26.59 -3.56
N GLN A 166 4.42 -27.37 -2.93
CA GLN A 166 3.01 -27.56 -3.22
C GLN A 166 2.27 -27.63 -1.89
N GLU A 167 0.94 -27.66 -1.92
CA GLU A 167 0.13 -27.84 -0.72
C GLU A 167 0.59 -29.07 0.07
N GLN A 168 0.90 -28.88 1.34
CA GLN A 168 1.33 -29.96 2.23
C GLN A 168 0.59 -29.85 3.56
N THR A 169 -0.02 -30.95 4.00
CA THR A 169 -0.66 -31.03 5.32
C THR A 169 0.32 -31.58 6.35
N LEU A 170 0.37 -30.93 7.52
CA LEU A 170 1.15 -31.34 8.67
C LEU A 170 0.18 -31.68 9.82
N PRO A 171 0.26 -32.89 10.41
CA PRO A 171 -0.43 -33.16 11.67
C PRO A 171 0.23 -32.35 12.79
N LEU A 172 -0.59 -31.78 13.67
CA LEU A 172 -0.15 -31.06 14.86
C LEU A 172 -0.76 -31.70 16.11
N SER A 173 -0.32 -31.24 17.27
CA SER A 173 -0.91 -31.58 18.56
C SER A 173 -2.40 -31.22 18.62
N HIS A 174 -3.12 -31.75 19.61
CA HIS A 174 -4.54 -31.43 19.84
C HIS A 174 -5.45 -31.72 18.63
N ARG A 175 -5.05 -32.69 17.78
CA ARG A 175 -5.77 -33.11 16.55
C ARG A 175 -5.86 -32.04 15.46
N HIS A 176 -5.13 -30.94 15.59
CA HIS A 176 -5.06 -29.94 14.53
C HIS A 176 -4.38 -30.50 13.27
N GLN A 177 -4.84 -30.04 12.12
CA GLN A 177 -4.23 -30.35 10.82
C GLN A 177 -3.96 -29.05 10.08
N LEU A 178 -2.68 -28.77 9.87
CA LEU A 178 -2.22 -27.53 9.26
C LEU A 178 -1.82 -27.76 7.81
N GLN A 179 -2.63 -27.26 6.88
CA GLN A 179 -2.31 -27.24 5.46
C GLN A 179 -1.50 -25.99 5.13
N LEU A 180 -0.29 -26.16 4.61
CA LEU A 180 0.58 -25.09 4.16
C LEU A 180 0.35 -24.83 2.68
N VAL A 181 0.04 -23.58 2.32
CA VAL A 181 -0.37 -23.20 0.96
C VAL A 181 0.60 -22.15 0.40
N PRO A 182 1.43 -22.51 -0.61
CA PRO A 182 2.25 -21.53 -1.31
C PRO A 182 1.40 -20.46 -2.01
N ALA A 183 1.69 -19.20 -1.71
CA ALA A 183 0.97 -18.03 -2.21
C ALA A 183 1.95 -16.93 -2.67
N PRO A 184 2.75 -17.19 -3.72
CA PRO A 184 3.75 -16.23 -4.19
C PRO A 184 3.06 -15.03 -4.85
N THR A 185 3.57 -13.84 -4.57
CA THR A 185 3.23 -12.60 -5.30
C THR A 185 4.49 -11.85 -5.70
N PRO A 186 4.44 -10.89 -6.64
CA PRO A 186 5.60 -10.08 -7.00
C PRO A 186 6.27 -9.40 -5.78
N ARG A 187 5.47 -8.91 -4.81
CA ARG A 187 5.98 -8.28 -3.59
C ARG A 187 6.48 -9.27 -2.56
N TRP A 188 5.84 -10.43 -2.46
CA TRP A 188 6.19 -11.50 -1.52
C TRP A 188 6.34 -12.84 -2.27
N PRO A 189 7.44 -13.03 -3.01
CA PRO A 189 7.64 -14.23 -3.81
C PRO A 189 7.74 -15.49 -2.95
N GLY A 190 8.18 -15.34 -1.68
CA GLY A 190 8.22 -16.41 -0.68
C GLY A 190 6.92 -16.63 0.10
N GLY A 191 5.79 -16.05 -0.31
CA GLY A 191 4.51 -16.13 0.39
C GLY A 191 4.08 -17.57 0.75
N LEU A 192 3.81 -17.81 2.03
CA LEU A 192 3.33 -19.10 2.55
C LEU A 192 2.20 -18.89 3.55
N LEU A 193 1.01 -19.35 3.21
CA LEU A 193 -0.17 -19.30 4.08
C LEU A 193 -0.27 -20.59 4.88
N ALA A 194 -1.08 -20.58 5.94
CA ALA A 194 -1.41 -21.77 6.70
C ALA A 194 -2.91 -21.84 6.95
N PHE A 195 -3.51 -23.00 6.72
CA PHE A 195 -4.93 -23.25 6.91
C PHE A 195 -5.11 -24.39 7.92
N GLU A 196 -5.72 -24.09 9.06
CA GLU A 196 -6.08 -25.11 10.05
C GLU A 196 -7.46 -25.67 9.67
N GLN A 197 -7.49 -26.96 9.34
CA GLN A 197 -8.62 -27.59 8.66
C GLN A 197 -9.81 -27.86 9.59
N SER A 198 -9.57 -28.16 10.86
CA SER A 198 -10.64 -28.51 11.81
C SER A 198 -11.49 -27.30 12.22
N LEU A 199 -10.87 -26.13 12.30
CA LEU A 199 -11.49 -24.86 12.66
C LEU A 199 -11.92 -24.05 11.43
N GLY A 200 -11.42 -24.38 10.25
CA GLY A 200 -11.56 -23.56 9.05
C GLY A 200 -10.85 -22.21 9.20
N LEU A 201 -9.69 -22.18 9.87
CA LEU A 201 -8.94 -20.96 10.17
C LEU A 201 -7.83 -20.73 9.14
N LEU A 202 -8.01 -19.74 8.26
CA LEU A 202 -7.00 -19.33 7.29
C LEU A 202 -6.09 -18.24 7.86
N MET A 203 -4.86 -18.61 8.22
CA MET A 203 -3.78 -17.67 8.54
C MET A 203 -3.19 -17.13 7.23
N SER A 204 -3.72 -15.99 6.78
CA SER A 204 -3.52 -15.48 5.40
C SER A 204 -2.29 -14.58 5.23
N GLY A 205 -1.50 -14.39 6.28
CA GLY A 205 -0.28 -13.56 6.21
C GLY A 205 -0.57 -12.16 5.67
N LYS A 206 0.01 -11.79 4.52
CA LYS A 206 -0.20 -10.46 3.93
C LYS A 206 -1.53 -10.30 3.21
N LEU A 207 -2.17 -11.38 2.74
CA LEU A 207 -3.48 -11.31 2.09
C LEU A 207 -4.56 -10.92 3.11
N PHE A 208 -5.54 -10.13 2.67
CA PHE A 208 -6.70 -9.69 3.48
C PHE A 208 -6.36 -8.84 4.71
N SER A 209 -5.12 -8.38 4.82
CA SER A 209 -4.66 -7.55 5.94
C SER A 209 -5.27 -6.16 5.95
N ALA A 210 -5.30 -5.56 7.13
CA ALA A 210 -5.69 -4.18 7.38
C ALA A 210 -4.78 -3.57 8.46
N HIS A 211 -4.26 -2.36 8.25
CA HIS A 211 -3.46 -1.66 9.25
C HIS A 211 -4.36 -0.92 10.25
N ILE A 212 -4.75 -1.65 11.29
CA ILE A 212 -5.50 -1.16 12.45
C ILE A 212 -4.85 -1.76 13.69
N CYS A 213 -4.59 -0.97 14.72
CA CYS A 213 -4.24 -1.49 16.04
C CYS A 213 -5.51 -1.84 16.81
N THR A 214 -5.73 -3.12 17.10
CA THR A 214 -6.92 -3.59 17.82
C THR A 214 -6.59 -4.72 18.79
N HIS A 215 -7.25 -4.68 19.95
CA HIS A 215 -7.17 -5.71 20.99
C HIS A 215 -8.16 -6.87 20.73
N GLU A 216 -9.24 -6.61 19.98
CA GLU A 216 -10.31 -7.58 19.73
C GLU A 216 -9.86 -8.65 18.74
N TRP A 217 -10.13 -9.94 19.02
CA TRP A 217 -9.76 -11.04 18.13
C TRP A 217 -10.24 -10.81 16.68
N ALA A 218 -11.55 -10.59 16.51
CA ALA A 218 -12.23 -10.45 15.23
C ALA A 218 -12.82 -9.04 15.03
N GLU A 219 -13.22 -8.76 13.80
CA GLU A 219 -13.93 -7.54 13.45
C GLU A 219 -15.31 -7.47 14.14
N SER A 220 -15.76 -6.27 14.51
CA SER A 220 -17.14 -6.08 14.99
C SER A 220 -18.18 -6.13 13.86
N GLY A 221 -17.72 -6.06 12.61
CA GLY A 221 -18.53 -6.19 11.39
C GLY A 221 -17.81 -5.59 10.18
N ARG A 222 -18.37 -5.86 8.98
CA ARG A 222 -17.79 -5.45 7.69
C ARG A 222 -17.36 -3.98 7.65
N SER A 223 -18.24 -3.07 8.05
CA SER A 223 -18.00 -1.63 7.97
C SER A 223 -16.91 -1.12 8.92
N ALA A 224 -16.54 -1.90 9.94
CA ALA A 224 -15.56 -1.47 10.94
C ALA A 224 -14.12 -1.45 10.40
N THR A 225 -13.84 -2.17 9.31
CA THR A 225 -12.50 -2.34 8.75
C THR A 225 -12.44 -2.21 7.22
N GLU A 226 -13.58 -1.88 6.58
CA GLU A 226 -13.71 -1.82 5.12
C GLU A 226 -12.75 -0.79 4.49
N GLU A 227 -12.61 0.39 5.09
CA GLU A 227 -11.70 1.42 4.58
C GLU A 227 -10.24 0.96 4.62
N GLU A 228 -9.81 0.33 5.72
CA GLU A 228 -8.41 -0.12 5.85
C GLU A 228 -8.10 -1.29 4.95
N ARG A 229 -9.05 -2.22 4.81
CA ARG A 229 -8.91 -3.34 3.86
C ARG A 229 -8.82 -2.83 2.44
N ARG A 230 -9.66 -1.86 2.07
CA ARG A 230 -9.61 -1.25 0.74
C ARG A 230 -8.29 -0.50 0.53
N HIS A 231 -7.87 0.31 1.50
CA HIS A 231 -6.59 1.03 1.45
C HIS A 231 -5.42 0.06 1.31
N PHE A 232 -5.39 -1.01 2.11
CA PHE A 232 -4.36 -2.03 2.03
C PHE A 232 -4.34 -2.73 0.66
N TYR A 233 -5.51 -3.04 0.10
CA TYR A 233 -5.63 -3.60 -1.25
C TYR A 233 -5.07 -2.64 -2.30
N ASP A 234 -5.52 -1.38 -2.31
CA ASP A 234 -5.10 -0.37 -3.30
C ASP A 234 -3.58 -0.14 -3.26
N CYS A 235 -2.98 -0.18 -2.08
CA CYS A 235 -1.55 0.04 -1.89
C CYS A 235 -0.70 -1.17 -2.28
N LEU A 236 -1.12 -2.38 -1.91
CA LEU A 236 -0.23 -3.55 -1.94
C LEU A 236 -0.73 -4.72 -2.81
N MET A 237 -2.01 -4.77 -3.15
CA MET A 237 -2.60 -5.89 -3.91
C MET A 237 -2.95 -5.48 -5.35
N ALA A 238 -3.48 -4.28 -5.56
CA ALA A 238 -3.89 -3.81 -6.88
C ALA A 238 -2.79 -3.93 -7.97
N PRO A 239 -1.49 -3.64 -7.71
CA PRO A 239 -0.43 -3.81 -8.71
C PRO A 239 -0.14 -5.27 -9.11
N MET A 240 -0.70 -6.23 -8.38
CA MET A 240 -0.56 -7.68 -8.57
C MET A 240 -1.93 -8.37 -8.61
N ALA A 241 -2.98 -7.63 -9.04
CA ALA A 241 -4.37 -8.09 -8.98
C ALA A 241 -4.57 -9.46 -9.65
N GLY A 242 -3.95 -9.73 -10.81
CA GLY A 242 -4.08 -11.03 -11.48
C GLY A 242 -3.56 -12.21 -10.66
N GLN A 243 -2.41 -12.05 -9.99
CA GLN A 243 -1.89 -13.09 -9.08
C GLN A 243 -2.77 -13.21 -7.83
N VAL A 244 -3.26 -12.09 -7.28
CA VAL A 244 -4.16 -12.08 -6.11
C VAL A 244 -5.48 -12.77 -6.44
N ASP A 245 -6.09 -12.49 -7.59
CA ASP A 245 -7.34 -13.11 -8.05
C ASP A 245 -7.17 -14.63 -8.15
N SER A 246 -6.06 -15.09 -8.76
CA SER A 246 -5.73 -16.52 -8.87
C SER A 246 -5.56 -17.19 -7.49
N LEU A 247 -5.02 -16.45 -6.51
CA LEU A 247 -4.91 -16.94 -5.13
C LEU A 247 -6.27 -16.98 -4.43
N VAL A 248 -7.11 -15.97 -4.62
CA VAL A 248 -8.47 -15.93 -4.06
C VAL A 248 -9.29 -17.11 -4.59
N GLU A 249 -9.23 -17.41 -5.90
CA GLU A 249 -9.89 -18.57 -6.49
C GLU A 249 -9.47 -19.89 -5.84
N ARG A 250 -8.16 -20.11 -5.66
CA ARG A 250 -7.64 -21.30 -4.96
C ARG A 250 -8.08 -21.37 -3.51
N LEU A 251 -8.15 -20.24 -2.81
CA LEU A 251 -8.54 -20.19 -1.40
C LEU A 251 -10.03 -20.45 -1.19
N GLU A 252 -10.89 -20.22 -2.19
CA GLU A 252 -12.32 -20.55 -2.12
C GLU A 252 -12.61 -22.05 -2.12
N GLU A 253 -11.64 -22.88 -2.54
CA GLU A 253 -11.76 -24.34 -2.46
C GLU A 253 -11.59 -24.87 -1.03
N LEU A 254 -11.14 -24.02 -0.10
CA LEU A 254 -10.96 -24.37 1.31
C LEU A 254 -12.26 -24.12 2.11
N ASP A 255 -12.53 -24.99 3.09
CA ASP A 255 -13.66 -24.85 4.02
C ASP A 255 -13.39 -23.76 5.08
N ILE A 256 -13.29 -22.51 4.63
CA ILE A 256 -12.95 -21.36 5.49
C ILE A 256 -14.16 -20.97 6.35
N THR A 257 -13.92 -20.83 7.65
CA THR A 257 -14.83 -20.20 8.61
C THR A 257 -14.35 -18.81 8.97
N THR A 258 -13.04 -18.66 9.18
CA THR A 258 -12.41 -17.40 9.63
C THR A 258 -11.11 -17.15 8.86
N VAL A 259 -10.94 -15.93 8.37
CA VAL A 259 -9.65 -15.46 7.84
C VAL A 259 -8.93 -14.67 8.91
N ALA A 260 -7.72 -15.09 9.29
CA ALA A 260 -6.87 -14.41 10.26
C ALA A 260 -5.63 -13.81 9.55
N PRO A 261 -5.70 -12.54 9.14
CA PRO A 261 -4.59 -11.89 8.46
C PRO A 261 -3.41 -11.63 9.40
N GLY A 262 -2.25 -11.33 8.82
CA GLY A 262 -1.04 -10.96 9.55
C GLY A 262 -1.12 -9.55 10.19
N HIS A 263 -2.03 -8.69 9.73
CA HIS A 263 -2.30 -7.38 10.28
C HIS A 263 -3.82 -7.12 10.36
N GLY A 264 -4.27 -6.53 11.47
CA GLY A 264 -5.68 -6.25 11.75
C GLY A 264 -6.37 -7.37 12.54
N PRO A 265 -7.70 -7.27 12.74
CA PRO A 265 -8.49 -8.32 13.38
C PRO A 265 -8.74 -9.50 12.42
N ALA A 266 -9.15 -10.63 12.98
CA ALA A 266 -9.71 -11.76 12.23
C ALA A 266 -11.04 -11.37 11.56
N ILE A 267 -11.42 -12.13 10.54
CA ILE A 267 -12.53 -11.88 9.61
C ILE A 267 -13.39 -13.14 9.58
N ASP A 268 -14.39 -13.20 10.44
CA ASP A 268 -15.29 -14.34 10.62
C ASP A 268 -16.66 -14.08 9.98
N THR A 269 -17.15 -12.85 10.04
CA THR A 269 -18.47 -12.46 9.53
C THR A 269 -18.45 -12.05 8.07
N SER A 270 -17.46 -11.25 7.64
CA SER A 270 -17.48 -10.62 6.31
C SER A 270 -16.51 -11.23 5.28
N TRP A 271 -15.83 -12.33 5.59
CA TRP A 271 -14.77 -12.86 4.73
C TRP A 271 -15.22 -13.20 3.31
N ARG A 272 -16.44 -13.75 3.14
CA ARG A 272 -17.01 -14.03 1.81
C ARG A 272 -17.24 -12.74 1.01
N SER A 273 -17.73 -11.70 1.68
CA SER A 273 -17.85 -10.38 1.05
C SER A 273 -16.47 -9.84 0.67
N LEU A 274 -15.46 -10.05 1.52
CA LEU A 274 -14.11 -9.56 1.26
C LEU A 274 -13.48 -10.24 0.03
N PHE A 275 -13.73 -11.54 -0.17
CA PHE A 275 -13.26 -12.24 -1.37
C PHE A 275 -13.91 -11.68 -2.64
N ASN A 276 -15.22 -11.46 -2.61
CA ASN A 276 -15.94 -10.78 -3.69
C ASN A 276 -15.44 -9.35 -3.91
N ASP A 277 -15.12 -8.63 -2.83
CA ASP A 277 -14.56 -7.29 -2.89
C ASP A 277 -13.18 -7.31 -3.58
N TYR A 278 -12.29 -8.23 -3.22
CA TYR A 278 -10.97 -8.39 -3.86
C TYR A 278 -11.09 -8.62 -5.37
N ARG A 279 -12.00 -9.50 -5.79
CA ARG A 279 -12.29 -9.74 -7.22
C ARG A 279 -12.79 -8.49 -7.91
N ARG A 280 -13.82 -7.86 -7.36
CA ARG A 280 -14.43 -6.64 -7.91
C ARG A 280 -13.43 -5.49 -8.02
N TRP A 281 -12.56 -5.33 -7.01
CA TRP A 281 -11.50 -4.33 -7.04
C TRP A 281 -10.48 -4.66 -8.14
N GLY A 282 -10.16 -5.95 -8.35
CA GLY A 282 -9.29 -6.44 -9.41
C GLY A 282 -9.86 -6.27 -10.82
N GLU A 283 -11.17 -6.45 -11.02
CA GLU A 283 -11.84 -6.27 -12.32
C GLU A 283 -11.60 -4.89 -12.92
N SER A 284 -11.56 -3.84 -12.08
CA SER A 284 -11.27 -2.48 -12.51
C SER A 284 -9.89 -2.36 -13.18
N GLN A 285 -8.91 -3.12 -12.70
CA GLN A 285 -7.58 -3.20 -13.32
C GLN A 285 -7.63 -3.98 -14.64
N GLN A 286 -8.46 -5.02 -14.74
CA GLN A 286 -8.55 -5.84 -15.95
C GLN A 286 -9.24 -5.10 -17.12
N GLN A 287 -10.19 -4.22 -16.82
CA GLN A 287 -10.97 -3.46 -17.83
C GLN A 287 -10.28 -2.18 -18.31
N ALA A 288 -9.16 -1.77 -17.70
CA ALA A 288 -8.48 -0.53 -18.07
C ALA A 288 -7.94 -0.57 -19.51
N SER A 289 -8.20 0.48 -20.28
CA SER A 289 -7.74 0.60 -21.68
C SER A 289 -6.25 0.91 -21.82
N LEU A 290 -5.59 1.29 -20.73
CA LEU A 290 -4.17 1.59 -20.67
C LEU A 290 -3.50 0.73 -19.60
N SER A 291 -2.27 0.34 -19.86
CA SER A 291 -1.45 -0.45 -18.93
C SER A 291 -0.05 0.13 -18.74
N VAL A 292 0.51 -0.04 -17.54
CA VAL A 292 1.90 0.27 -17.20
C VAL A 292 2.57 -0.99 -16.65
N ALA A 293 3.72 -1.35 -17.24
CA ALA A 293 4.59 -2.39 -16.69
C ALA A 293 5.51 -1.78 -15.63
N LEU A 294 5.53 -2.34 -14.43
CA LEU A 294 6.38 -1.90 -13.33
C LEU A 294 7.37 -3.01 -12.98
N LEU A 295 8.56 -2.90 -13.55
CA LEU A 295 9.66 -3.86 -13.41
C LEU A 295 10.54 -3.45 -12.24
N PHE A 296 10.80 -4.32 -11.28
CA PHE A 296 11.70 -3.96 -10.17
C PHE A 296 12.46 -5.16 -9.59
N ALA A 297 13.52 -4.85 -8.86
CA ALA A 297 14.14 -5.75 -7.90
C ALA A 297 14.35 -4.96 -6.60
N SER A 298 14.46 -5.64 -5.46
CA SER A 298 14.74 -4.95 -4.21
C SER A 298 15.38 -5.87 -3.19
N ALA A 299 16.64 -5.57 -2.81
CA ALA A 299 17.34 -6.35 -1.79
C ALA A 299 16.76 -6.11 -0.38
N TYR A 300 16.53 -4.83 -0.04
CA TYR A 300 16.11 -4.43 1.31
C TYR A 300 14.69 -3.86 1.38
N GLY A 301 13.93 -3.92 0.29
CA GLY A 301 12.55 -3.44 0.21
C GLY A 301 12.37 -1.95 -0.08
N ASN A 302 13.44 -1.12 -0.02
CA ASN A 302 13.34 0.32 -0.29
C ASN A 302 12.92 0.63 -1.73
N THR A 303 13.53 -0.03 -2.72
CA THR A 303 13.13 0.12 -4.13
C THR A 303 11.70 -0.34 -4.36
N ALA A 304 11.28 -1.41 -3.69
CA ALA A 304 9.90 -1.88 -3.75
C ALA A 304 8.93 -0.84 -3.16
N ALA A 305 9.26 -0.18 -2.04
CA ALA A 305 8.43 0.90 -1.49
C ALA A 305 8.28 2.10 -2.44
N ILE A 306 9.34 2.42 -3.21
CA ILE A 306 9.26 3.45 -4.28
C ILE A 306 8.32 2.98 -5.40
N ALA A 307 8.44 1.69 -5.78
CA ALA A 307 7.61 1.08 -6.81
C ALA A 307 6.12 1.07 -6.40
N ASP A 308 5.83 0.72 -5.14
CA ASP A 308 4.49 0.70 -4.55
C ASP A 308 3.85 2.11 -4.60
N ALA A 309 4.59 3.17 -4.23
CA ALA A 309 4.10 4.55 -4.27
C ALA A 309 3.84 5.06 -5.70
N LEU A 310 4.75 4.77 -6.65
CA LEU A 310 4.54 5.11 -8.07
C LEU A 310 3.34 4.37 -8.65
N ALA A 311 3.20 3.08 -8.35
CA ALA A 311 2.08 2.25 -8.78
C ALA A 311 0.76 2.81 -8.26
N GLN A 312 0.67 3.14 -6.97
CA GLN A 312 -0.55 3.73 -6.42
C GLN A 312 -0.93 5.04 -7.12
N GLY A 313 0.05 5.93 -7.38
CA GLY A 313 -0.16 7.16 -8.14
C GLY A 313 -0.72 6.92 -9.54
N VAL A 314 -0.12 5.99 -10.29
CA VAL A 314 -0.62 5.60 -11.62
C VAL A 314 -2.03 5.01 -11.53
N GLY A 315 -2.29 4.15 -10.54
CA GLY A 315 -3.52 3.38 -10.40
C GLY A 315 -4.72 4.28 -10.11
N ARG A 316 -4.51 5.37 -9.35
CA ARG A 316 -5.50 6.43 -9.12
C ARG A 316 -6.04 7.08 -10.40
N THR A 317 -5.30 6.99 -11.51
CA THR A 317 -5.74 7.48 -12.82
C THR A 317 -6.58 6.47 -13.61
N GLY A 318 -6.89 5.31 -13.03
CA GLY A 318 -7.65 4.23 -13.69
C GLY A 318 -6.83 3.45 -14.73
N ILE A 319 -5.50 3.53 -14.68
CA ILE A 319 -4.59 2.77 -15.54
C ILE A 319 -4.21 1.47 -14.84
N ARG A 320 -4.19 0.36 -15.58
CA ARG A 320 -3.74 -0.94 -15.08
C ARG A 320 -2.25 -0.92 -14.77
N ILE A 321 -1.84 -1.38 -13.60
CA ILE A 321 -0.42 -1.65 -13.32
C ILE A 321 -0.19 -3.15 -13.27
N THR A 322 0.89 -3.60 -13.90
CA THR A 322 1.38 -4.97 -13.78
C THR A 322 2.78 -4.94 -13.19
N SER A 323 2.87 -5.26 -11.91
CA SER A 323 4.12 -5.29 -11.14
C SER A 323 4.85 -6.62 -11.33
N LEU A 324 6.12 -6.57 -11.73
CA LEU A 324 6.98 -7.73 -11.93
C LEU A 324 8.25 -7.60 -11.09
N ASN A 325 8.45 -8.56 -10.20
CA ASN A 325 9.73 -8.70 -9.51
C ASN A 325 10.68 -9.50 -10.41
N CYS A 326 11.63 -8.82 -11.04
CA CYS A 326 12.51 -9.38 -12.06
C CYS A 326 13.33 -10.56 -11.55
N GLU A 327 13.54 -10.69 -10.23
CA GLU A 327 14.28 -11.81 -9.64
C GLU A 327 13.54 -13.15 -9.74
N PHE A 328 12.21 -13.12 -9.74
CA PHE A 328 11.34 -14.31 -9.70
C PHE A 328 10.44 -14.45 -10.92
N THR A 329 10.44 -13.46 -11.83
CA THR A 329 9.58 -13.44 -13.01
C THR A 329 10.19 -14.26 -14.15
N PRO A 330 9.44 -15.21 -14.76
CA PRO A 330 9.90 -15.93 -15.94
C PRO A 330 10.11 -15.02 -17.17
N PRO A 331 11.09 -15.30 -18.05
CA PRO A 331 11.39 -14.45 -19.21
C PRO A 331 10.19 -14.20 -20.15
N ASN A 332 9.35 -15.20 -20.40
CA ASN A 332 8.20 -15.05 -21.30
C ASN A 332 7.15 -14.08 -20.75
N GLU A 333 6.90 -14.11 -19.45
CA GLU A 333 5.96 -13.19 -18.79
C GLU A 333 6.49 -11.75 -18.85
N LEU A 334 7.79 -11.57 -18.62
CA LEU A 334 8.47 -10.29 -18.74
C LEU A 334 8.35 -9.71 -20.16
N ILE A 335 8.65 -10.50 -21.19
CA ILE A 335 8.55 -10.10 -22.60
C ILE A 335 7.11 -9.67 -22.94
N ASN A 336 6.13 -10.51 -22.60
CA ASN A 336 4.72 -10.25 -22.92
C ASN A 336 4.22 -8.96 -22.25
N THR A 337 4.60 -8.75 -20.98
CA THR A 337 4.20 -7.56 -20.22
C THR A 337 4.81 -6.29 -20.80
N ILE A 338 6.09 -6.33 -21.19
CA ILE A 338 6.77 -5.20 -21.84
C ILE A 338 6.09 -4.84 -23.17
N LYS A 339 5.74 -5.84 -24.00
CA LYS A 339 5.12 -5.62 -25.31
C LYS A 339 3.72 -4.99 -25.25
N GLN A 340 2.95 -5.32 -24.21
CA GLN A 340 1.57 -4.88 -24.07
C GLN A 340 1.44 -3.53 -23.35
N ALA A 341 2.50 -3.05 -22.71
CA ALA A 341 2.48 -1.85 -21.89
C ALA A 341 2.38 -0.56 -22.71
N ASN A 342 1.63 0.42 -22.22
CA ASN A 342 1.58 1.78 -22.74
C ASN A 342 2.59 2.73 -22.08
N GLY A 343 3.19 2.30 -20.98
CA GLY A 343 4.29 2.96 -20.29
C GLY A 343 5.06 1.95 -19.44
N ILE A 344 6.36 2.19 -19.21
CA ILE A 344 7.21 1.21 -18.53
C ILE A 344 8.01 1.89 -17.43
N LEU A 345 7.91 1.38 -16.21
CA LEU A 345 8.70 1.81 -15.06
C LEU A 345 9.71 0.71 -14.74
N ILE A 346 11.00 1.07 -14.60
CA ILE A 346 12.05 0.13 -14.22
C ILE A 346 12.83 0.62 -12.99
N GLY A 347 12.85 -0.22 -11.97
CA GLY A 347 13.35 0.09 -10.64
C GLY A 347 14.53 -0.78 -10.21
N SER A 348 15.62 -0.18 -9.73
CA SER A 348 16.78 -0.94 -9.25
C SER A 348 17.35 -0.42 -7.94
N PRO A 349 17.79 -1.30 -7.02
CA PRO A 349 18.76 -0.91 -6.01
C PRO A 349 20.16 -0.84 -6.65
N THR A 350 21.11 -0.24 -5.94
CA THR A 350 22.55 -0.37 -6.24
C THR A 350 23.19 -1.35 -5.26
N LEU A 351 23.79 -2.43 -5.77
CA LEU A 351 24.54 -3.41 -5.00
C LEU A 351 25.98 -3.46 -5.51
N GLY A 352 26.94 -3.07 -4.66
CA GLY A 352 28.36 -3.06 -5.03
C GLY A 352 28.67 -2.23 -6.28
N GLY A 353 27.98 -1.09 -6.46
CA GLY A 353 28.12 -0.22 -7.63
C GLY A 353 27.44 -0.73 -8.90
N HIS A 354 26.63 -1.79 -8.82
CA HIS A 354 25.98 -2.40 -9.99
C HIS A 354 24.47 -2.56 -9.77
N ALA A 355 23.73 -2.63 -10.88
CA ALA A 355 22.36 -3.12 -10.87
C ALA A 355 22.37 -4.65 -10.66
N PRO A 356 21.40 -5.23 -9.94
CA PRO A 356 21.27 -6.68 -9.83
C PRO A 356 21.12 -7.34 -11.20
N THR A 357 21.69 -8.53 -11.38
CA THR A 357 21.60 -9.30 -12.63
C THR A 357 20.18 -9.42 -13.19
N PRO A 358 19.12 -9.65 -12.37
CA PRO A 358 17.76 -9.68 -12.87
C PRO A 358 17.30 -8.37 -13.52
N ILE A 359 17.74 -7.22 -13.00
CA ILE A 359 17.45 -5.91 -13.60
C ILE A 359 18.22 -5.71 -14.90
N VAL A 360 19.48 -6.13 -14.96
CA VAL A 360 20.27 -6.05 -16.20
C VAL A 360 19.62 -6.88 -17.31
N SER A 361 19.13 -8.08 -16.97
CA SER A 361 18.37 -8.93 -17.91
C SER A 361 17.05 -8.29 -18.34
N ALA A 362 16.31 -7.70 -17.41
CA ALA A 362 15.06 -6.99 -17.72
C ALA A 362 15.29 -5.75 -18.59
N LEU A 363 16.34 -4.99 -18.33
CA LEU A 363 16.77 -3.88 -19.18
C LEU A 363 17.09 -4.37 -20.59
N GLY A 364 17.85 -5.46 -20.74
CA GLY A 364 18.15 -6.04 -22.05
C GLY A 364 16.90 -6.43 -22.82
N THR A 365 15.93 -7.04 -22.13
CA THR A 365 14.62 -7.40 -22.70
C THR A 365 13.84 -6.16 -23.13
N LEU A 366 13.82 -5.12 -22.30
CA LEU A 366 13.16 -3.84 -22.62
C LEU A 366 13.79 -3.16 -23.84
N LEU A 367 15.11 -3.15 -23.96
CA LEU A 367 15.81 -2.59 -25.11
C LEU A 367 15.52 -3.34 -26.41
N ALA A 368 15.37 -4.67 -26.32
CA ALA A 368 15.09 -5.53 -27.47
C ALA A 368 13.62 -5.45 -27.91
N GLU A 369 12.68 -5.58 -26.98
CA GLU A 369 11.26 -5.82 -27.28
C GLU A 369 10.37 -4.60 -27.04
N GLY A 370 10.85 -3.57 -26.34
CA GLY A 370 10.07 -2.39 -25.97
C GLY A 370 9.77 -1.45 -27.12
N ASP A 371 8.53 -0.94 -27.17
CA ASP A 371 8.12 0.12 -28.09
C ASP A 371 8.67 1.48 -27.63
N ARG A 372 9.59 2.04 -28.42
CA ARG A 372 10.28 3.33 -28.16
C ARG A 372 9.36 4.54 -28.20
N SER A 373 8.16 4.40 -28.76
CA SER A 373 7.13 5.44 -28.69
C SER A 373 6.46 5.55 -27.32
N LYS A 374 6.62 4.52 -26.47
CA LYS A 374 6.07 4.50 -25.12
C LYS A 374 7.05 5.17 -24.14
N PRO A 375 6.54 5.99 -23.22
CA PRO A 375 7.37 6.64 -22.22
C PRO A 375 7.89 5.64 -21.18
N VAL A 376 9.11 5.87 -20.70
CA VAL A 376 9.76 5.08 -19.65
C VAL A 376 10.04 5.92 -18.40
N GLY A 377 10.03 5.31 -17.23
CA GLY A 377 10.45 5.93 -15.97
C GLY A 377 11.49 5.06 -15.28
N VAL A 378 12.54 5.68 -14.76
CA VAL A 378 13.61 4.99 -14.02
C VAL A 378 13.56 5.44 -12.56
N PHE A 379 13.68 4.49 -11.65
CA PHE A 379 13.71 4.79 -10.22
C PHE A 379 14.64 3.84 -9.46
N GLY A 380 15.03 4.21 -8.24
CA GLY A 380 15.86 3.33 -7.43
C GLY A 380 16.18 3.88 -6.05
N SER A 381 16.56 2.96 -5.17
CA SER A 381 17.09 3.29 -3.85
C SER A 381 18.56 2.91 -3.73
N PHE A 382 19.38 3.73 -3.08
CA PHE A 382 20.80 3.45 -2.92
C PHE A 382 21.33 3.84 -1.53
N GLY A 383 22.50 3.33 -1.15
CA GLY A 383 23.16 3.70 0.11
C GLY A 383 24.11 4.87 -0.06
N TRP A 384 25.25 4.62 -0.72
CA TRP A 384 26.33 5.58 -0.91
C TRP A 384 26.34 6.17 -2.32
N SER A 385 26.20 5.31 -3.33
CA SER A 385 26.23 5.66 -4.75
C SER A 385 25.12 4.96 -5.54
N GLY A 386 24.65 5.61 -6.61
CA GLY A 386 23.42 5.29 -7.34
C GLY A 386 23.64 4.74 -8.76
N GLU A 387 24.77 4.10 -9.03
CA GLU A 387 25.23 3.75 -10.40
C GLU A 387 24.25 2.87 -11.17
N ALA A 388 23.46 2.04 -10.48
CA ALA A 388 22.43 1.23 -11.12
C ALA A 388 21.39 2.09 -11.84
N ILE A 389 21.03 3.24 -11.27
CA ILE A 389 20.05 4.17 -11.83
C ILE A 389 20.65 4.86 -13.06
N ASP A 390 21.92 5.26 -12.98
CA ASP A 390 22.66 5.89 -14.08
C ASP A 390 22.82 4.91 -15.26
N LEU A 391 23.10 3.63 -14.97
CA LEU A 391 23.15 2.58 -15.99
C LEU A 391 21.81 2.45 -16.73
N LEU A 392 20.71 2.34 -15.99
CA LEU A 392 19.36 2.23 -16.57
C LEU A 392 19.03 3.46 -17.42
N GLU A 393 19.25 4.66 -16.87
CA GLU A 393 19.02 5.92 -17.55
C GLU A 393 19.79 6.01 -18.87
N ASN A 394 21.10 5.81 -18.82
CA ASN A 394 21.97 5.95 -19.99
C ASN A 394 21.59 4.94 -21.08
N LYS A 395 21.38 3.66 -20.71
CA LYS A 395 21.04 2.63 -21.70
C LYS A 395 19.69 2.85 -22.35
N LEU A 396 18.69 3.31 -21.62
CA LEU A 396 17.37 3.62 -22.20
C LEU A 396 17.41 4.87 -23.08
N ARG A 397 18.17 5.89 -22.67
CA ARG A 397 18.41 7.09 -23.47
C ARG A 397 19.12 6.75 -24.79
N ASP A 398 20.21 5.99 -24.71
CA ASP A 398 20.95 5.49 -25.89
C ASP A 398 20.06 4.59 -26.77
N GLY A 399 19.14 3.84 -26.16
CA GLY A 399 18.15 3.00 -26.84
C GLY A 399 17.02 3.77 -27.55
N GLY A 400 16.97 5.09 -27.39
CA GLY A 400 15.97 5.97 -28.03
C GLY A 400 14.63 6.07 -27.29
N PHE A 401 14.58 5.69 -26.01
CA PHE A 401 13.36 5.83 -25.21
C PHE A 401 13.19 7.26 -24.67
N HIS A 402 11.94 7.67 -24.51
CA HIS A 402 11.58 8.98 -23.95
C HIS A 402 11.21 8.83 -22.48
N PHE A 403 11.76 9.69 -21.63
CA PHE A 403 11.49 9.64 -20.19
C PHE A 403 10.20 10.37 -19.85
N ALA A 404 9.36 9.73 -19.02
CA ALA A 404 8.14 10.32 -18.46
C ALA A 404 8.44 11.39 -17.40
N PHE A 405 9.55 11.21 -16.68
CA PHE A 405 10.02 12.07 -15.61
C PHE A 405 11.51 11.85 -15.38
N ASP A 406 12.15 12.78 -14.68
CA ASP A 406 13.56 12.67 -14.33
C ASP A 406 13.82 11.44 -13.43
N PRO A 407 14.91 10.68 -13.65
CA PRO A 407 15.13 9.45 -12.90
C PRO A 407 15.21 9.66 -11.39
N ILE A 408 14.40 8.89 -10.67
CA ILE A 408 14.16 9.07 -9.24
C ILE A 408 15.24 8.33 -8.45
N ARG A 409 15.95 9.09 -7.61
CA ARG A 409 17.06 8.59 -6.79
C ARG A 409 16.76 8.83 -5.32
N VAL A 410 16.50 7.78 -4.55
CA VAL A 410 16.24 7.87 -3.10
C VAL A 410 17.41 7.28 -2.32
N LYS A 411 17.99 8.07 -1.41
CA LYS A 411 19.02 7.58 -0.51
C LYS A 411 18.37 6.85 0.67
N PHE A 412 18.71 5.58 0.86
CA PHE A 412 18.11 4.66 1.82
C PHE A 412 16.60 4.50 1.62
N SER A 413 15.79 4.79 2.65
CA SER A 413 14.34 4.60 2.67
C SER A 413 13.63 5.93 2.38
N PRO A 414 12.56 5.94 1.58
CA PRO A 414 11.75 7.14 1.39
C PRO A 414 11.06 7.54 2.70
N ASP A 415 10.99 8.84 2.97
CA ASP A 415 10.17 9.40 4.06
C ASP A 415 8.76 9.76 3.57
N ALA A 416 7.90 10.25 4.47
CA ALA A 416 6.52 10.58 4.12
C ALA A 416 6.40 11.63 2.99
N ALA A 417 7.28 12.64 2.99
CA ALA A 417 7.27 13.68 1.96
C ALA A 417 7.68 13.09 0.60
N MET A 418 8.71 12.25 0.58
CA MET A 418 9.14 11.54 -0.63
C MET A 418 8.06 10.60 -1.14
N ILE A 419 7.41 9.80 -0.28
CA ILE A 419 6.29 8.91 -0.69
C ILE A 419 5.20 9.69 -1.43
N ARG A 420 4.80 10.84 -0.88
CA ARG A 420 3.82 11.72 -1.54
C ARG A 420 4.31 12.23 -2.89
N THR A 421 5.56 12.67 -2.99
CA THR A 421 6.15 13.11 -4.27
C THR A 421 6.12 11.98 -5.30
N LEU A 422 6.37 10.74 -4.89
CA LEU A 422 6.31 9.56 -5.75
C LEU A 422 4.88 9.28 -6.23
N GLU A 423 3.88 9.33 -5.34
CA GLU A 423 2.46 9.19 -5.71
C GLU A 423 2.03 10.27 -6.72
N GLU A 424 2.41 11.52 -6.48
CA GLU A 424 2.09 12.64 -7.36
C GLU A 424 2.81 12.53 -8.73
N THR A 425 4.03 11.96 -8.74
CA THR A 425 4.78 11.64 -9.96
C THR A 425 4.06 10.55 -10.76
N GLY A 426 3.65 9.46 -10.12
CA GLY A 426 2.88 8.38 -10.77
C GLY A 426 1.54 8.88 -11.32
N THR A 427 0.84 9.74 -10.56
CA THR A 427 -0.43 10.35 -10.97
C THR A 427 -0.26 11.21 -12.22
N ARG A 428 0.80 12.03 -12.27
CA ARG A 428 1.13 12.83 -13.44
C ARG A 428 1.41 11.94 -14.65
N PHE A 429 2.22 10.91 -14.46
CA PHE A 429 2.55 9.97 -15.52
C PHE A 429 1.28 9.34 -16.11
N GLY A 430 0.35 8.90 -15.27
CA GLY A 430 -0.92 8.36 -15.74
C GLY A 430 -1.78 9.37 -16.51
N ARG A 431 -1.85 10.63 -16.04
CA ARG A 431 -2.55 11.71 -16.77
C ARG A 431 -1.93 11.99 -18.14
N GLU A 432 -0.62 11.92 -18.25
CA GLU A 432 0.08 12.09 -19.52
C GLU A 432 -0.25 10.97 -20.51
N LEU A 433 -0.29 9.72 -20.06
CA LEU A 433 -0.71 8.58 -20.89
C LEU A 433 -2.13 8.75 -21.43
N HIS A 434 -3.08 9.14 -20.57
CA HIS A 434 -4.46 9.47 -21.00
C HIS A 434 -4.49 10.61 -22.04
N ARG A 435 -3.65 11.64 -21.85
CA ARG A 435 -3.56 12.76 -22.79
C ARG A 435 -3.05 12.30 -24.16
N GLU A 436 -2.02 11.46 -24.20
CA GLU A 436 -1.48 10.94 -25.45
C GLU A 436 -2.45 9.97 -26.14
N GLN A 437 -3.15 9.11 -25.39
CA GLN A 437 -4.22 8.26 -25.94
C GLN A 437 -5.33 9.10 -26.59
N ARG A 438 -5.82 10.15 -25.91
CA ARG A 438 -6.83 11.07 -26.46
C ARG A 438 -6.33 11.80 -27.72
N LYS A 439 -5.06 12.20 -27.77
CA LYS A 439 -4.46 12.82 -28.97
C LYS A 439 -4.40 11.84 -30.14
N GLN A 440 -4.04 10.57 -29.88
CA GLN A 440 -4.00 9.54 -30.91
C GLN A 440 -5.40 9.24 -31.46
N GLN A 441 -6.40 9.08 -30.59
CA GLN A 441 -7.81 8.87 -31.00
C GLN A 441 -8.35 10.03 -31.84
N ARG A 442 -8.01 11.28 -31.51
CA ARG A 442 -8.39 12.46 -32.31
C ARG A 442 -7.74 12.51 -33.69
N ARG A 443 -6.55 11.91 -33.84
CA ARG A 443 -5.83 11.85 -35.12
C ARG A 443 -6.34 10.73 -36.03
N SER A 444 -6.77 9.60 -35.46
CA SER A 444 -7.25 8.44 -36.21
C SER A 444 -8.76 8.46 -36.49
N GLY A 445 -9.57 9.10 -35.65
CA GLY A 445 -11.02 9.22 -35.82
C GLY A 445 -11.42 10.62 -36.29
N GLY A 446 -12.07 10.70 -37.45
CA GLY A 446 -12.76 11.91 -37.92
C GLY A 446 -13.92 12.29 -37.00
N GLY A 447 -13.62 12.92 -35.87
CA GLY A 447 -14.44 13.97 -35.25
C GLY A 447 -15.91 13.69 -34.91
N LEU A 448 -16.32 12.50 -34.49
CA LEU A 448 -17.54 12.35 -33.70
C LEU A 448 -17.20 11.80 -32.31
N SER A 449 -17.17 12.70 -31.33
CA SER A 449 -17.18 12.35 -29.91
C SER A 449 -18.64 12.06 -29.54
N GLU A 450 -19.08 10.80 -29.58
CA GLU A 450 -20.45 10.41 -29.17
C GLU A 450 -20.85 11.02 -27.81
N SER A 451 -19.89 11.16 -26.88
CA SER A 451 -20.08 11.77 -25.56
C SER A 451 -20.44 13.26 -25.56
N ARG A 452 -20.16 14.01 -26.64
CA ARG A 452 -20.49 15.45 -26.72
C ARG A 452 -21.91 15.71 -27.22
N SER A 453 -22.52 14.73 -27.90
CA SER A 453 -23.89 14.79 -28.38
C SER A 453 -24.86 13.95 -27.55
N ASP A 454 -24.36 13.13 -26.61
CA ASP A 454 -25.18 12.35 -25.70
C ASP A 454 -26.10 13.29 -24.88
N PRO A 455 -27.44 13.20 -25.08
CA PRO A 455 -28.38 14.07 -24.38
C PRO A 455 -28.31 13.94 -22.85
N ALA A 456 -28.02 12.74 -22.32
CA ALA A 456 -27.92 12.51 -20.89
C ALA A 456 -26.70 13.22 -20.31
N VAL A 457 -25.56 13.16 -21.01
CA VAL A 457 -24.33 13.87 -20.62
C VAL A 457 -24.51 15.38 -20.69
N LEU A 458 -25.22 15.89 -21.70
CA LEU A 458 -25.53 17.31 -21.80
C LEU A 458 -26.48 17.78 -20.70
N ALA A 459 -27.49 16.98 -20.35
CA ALA A 459 -28.38 17.23 -19.23
C ALA A 459 -27.62 17.21 -17.90
N LEU A 460 -26.69 16.26 -17.70
CA LEU A 460 -25.84 16.20 -16.50
C LEU A 460 -25.00 17.47 -16.33
N GLY A 461 -24.55 18.09 -17.42
CA GLY A 461 -23.83 19.37 -17.39
C GLY A 461 -24.65 20.54 -16.82
N ARG A 462 -25.98 20.39 -16.72
CA ARG A 462 -26.89 21.38 -16.14
C ARG A 462 -27.04 21.27 -14.62
N VAL A 463 -26.51 20.22 -14.00
CA VAL A 463 -26.40 20.14 -12.54
C VAL A 463 -25.42 21.21 -12.07
N VAL A 464 -25.89 22.12 -11.22
CA VAL A 464 -25.11 23.25 -10.70
C VAL A 464 -24.69 22.95 -9.27
N GLY A 465 -23.46 23.29 -8.93
CA GLY A 465 -22.98 23.27 -7.55
C GLY A 465 -22.25 24.56 -7.20
N SER A 466 -22.11 24.81 -5.90
CA SER A 466 -21.33 25.92 -5.38
C SER A 466 -19.87 25.75 -5.76
N LEU A 467 -19.23 26.84 -6.19
CA LEU A 467 -17.81 26.86 -6.45
C LEU A 467 -17.07 27.12 -5.15
N CYS A 468 -16.27 26.14 -4.76
CA CYS A 468 -15.53 26.14 -3.51
C CYS A 468 -14.05 25.80 -3.75
N VAL A 469 -13.22 26.12 -2.77
CA VAL A 469 -11.87 25.56 -2.62
C VAL A 469 -11.86 24.66 -1.40
N LEU A 470 -11.66 23.37 -1.63
CA LEU A 470 -11.38 22.42 -0.56
C LEU A 470 -9.89 22.52 -0.22
N THR A 471 -9.58 22.65 1.06
CA THR A 471 -8.23 22.71 1.60
C THR A 471 -8.08 21.72 2.75
N ALA A 472 -6.94 21.05 2.83
CA ALA A 472 -6.65 20.09 3.89
C ALA A 472 -5.20 20.22 4.35
N ARG A 473 -4.98 20.01 5.65
CA ARG A 473 -3.66 19.93 6.28
C ARG A 473 -3.65 18.80 7.32
N LYS A 474 -2.65 17.93 7.23
CA LYS A 474 -2.38 16.84 8.17
C LYS A 474 -0.87 16.78 8.44
N GLY A 475 -0.46 17.26 9.61
CA GLY A 475 0.95 17.44 9.94
C GLY A 475 1.65 18.35 8.92
N ALA A 476 2.76 17.88 8.33
CA ALA A 476 3.51 18.60 7.30
C ALA A 476 2.86 18.53 5.90
N LEU A 477 1.86 17.66 5.69
CA LEU A 477 1.20 17.49 4.41
C LEU A 477 0.04 18.47 4.29
N SER A 478 -0.05 19.15 3.15
CA SER A 478 -1.20 20.00 2.83
C SER A 478 -1.60 19.87 1.36
N GLY A 479 -2.87 20.08 1.07
CA GLY A 479 -3.42 19.96 -0.28
C GLY A 479 -4.65 20.82 -0.48
N ALA A 480 -4.93 21.14 -1.75
CA ALA A 480 -6.11 21.90 -2.13
C ALA A 480 -6.65 21.48 -3.50
N MET A 481 -7.95 21.69 -3.70
CA MET A 481 -8.60 21.55 -5.00
C MET A 481 -9.77 22.52 -5.15
N ILE A 482 -10.07 22.89 -6.39
CA ILE A 482 -11.38 23.46 -6.73
C ILE A 482 -12.43 22.34 -6.63
N ALA A 483 -13.46 22.58 -5.84
CA ALA A 483 -14.63 21.72 -5.71
C ALA A 483 -15.86 22.44 -6.26
N SER A 484 -16.58 21.80 -7.19
CA SER A 484 -17.84 22.34 -7.74
C SER A 484 -19.01 21.37 -7.62
N TRP A 485 -18.78 20.21 -7.02
CA TRP A 485 -19.79 19.17 -6.78
C TRP A 485 -19.98 19.04 -5.28
N VAL A 486 -20.66 20.05 -4.72
CA VAL A 486 -20.93 20.18 -3.29
C VAL A 486 -22.43 20.35 -3.09
N SER A 487 -23.00 19.63 -2.13
CA SER A 487 -24.41 19.78 -1.73
C SER A 487 -24.56 19.56 -0.24
N GLN A 488 -25.41 20.35 0.43
CA GLN A 488 -25.83 20.03 1.79
C GLN A 488 -26.50 18.65 1.81
N ALA A 489 -26.20 17.84 2.82
CA ALA A 489 -26.68 16.46 2.94
C ALA A 489 -27.52 16.25 4.21
N SER A 490 -27.31 17.03 5.27
CA SER A 490 -28.01 16.86 6.55
C SER A 490 -28.13 18.14 7.36
N PHE A 491 -29.18 18.20 8.20
CA PHE A 491 -29.37 19.25 9.22
C PHE A 491 -28.84 18.83 10.60
N THR A 492 -28.93 17.55 10.94
CA THR A 492 -28.55 17.04 12.26
C THR A 492 -27.86 15.67 12.13
N PRO A 493 -26.54 15.59 12.37
CA PRO A 493 -25.60 16.70 12.46
C PRO A 493 -25.54 17.51 11.15
N PRO A 494 -25.14 18.80 11.17
CA PRO A 494 -24.98 19.58 9.95
C PRO A 494 -23.90 18.95 9.08
N GLY A 495 -24.22 18.69 7.81
CA GLY A 495 -23.29 17.99 6.93
C GLY A 495 -23.52 18.27 5.45
N PHE A 496 -22.47 18.03 4.67
CA PHE A 496 -22.49 18.18 3.22
C PHE A 496 -21.79 17.01 2.53
N THR A 497 -22.04 16.88 1.24
CA THR A 497 -21.31 15.99 0.35
C THR A 497 -20.36 16.79 -0.53
N VAL A 498 -19.20 16.23 -0.83
CA VAL A 498 -18.27 16.74 -1.83
C VAL A 498 -17.73 15.59 -2.66
N ALA A 499 -17.74 15.74 -3.98
CA ALA A 499 -17.14 14.76 -4.87
C ALA A 499 -15.69 15.14 -5.21
N VAL A 500 -14.78 14.18 -5.05
CA VAL A 500 -13.32 14.35 -5.17
C VAL A 500 -12.79 13.30 -6.15
N ALA A 501 -12.13 13.75 -7.23
CA ALA A 501 -11.52 12.82 -8.18
C ALA A 501 -10.38 12.04 -7.52
N LYS A 502 -10.29 10.73 -7.82
CA LYS A 502 -9.30 9.82 -7.22
C LYS A 502 -7.85 10.19 -7.53
N ASP A 503 -7.64 10.87 -8.65
CA ASP A 503 -6.32 11.31 -9.11
C ASP A 503 -5.87 12.65 -8.51
N ARG A 504 -6.63 13.24 -7.58
CA ARG A 504 -6.26 14.50 -6.92
C ARG A 504 -5.37 14.22 -5.72
N ALA A 505 -4.26 14.94 -5.61
CA ALA A 505 -3.32 14.79 -4.49
C ALA A 505 -3.95 15.02 -3.11
N VAL A 506 -5.02 15.82 -3.03
CA VAL A 506 -5.75 16.07 -1.77
C VAL A 506 -6.59 14.86 -1.33
N GLU A 507 -6.85 13.89 -2.21
CA GLU A 507 -7.63 12.68 -1.89
C GLU A 507 -7.02 11.90 -0.73
N ALA A 508 -5.69 11.81 -0.67
CA ALA A 508 -4.95 11.15 0.40
C ALA A 508 -5.08 11.83 1.78
N LEU A 509 -5.71 13.02 1.85
CA LEU A 509 -5.96 13.79 3.08
C LEU A 509 -7.45 13.78 3.48
N LEU A 510 -8.26 12.94 2.83
CA LEU A 510 -9.72 12.94 2.96
C LEU A 510 -10.27 11.54 3.26
N HIS A 511 -9.56 10.78 4.09
CA HIS A 511 -10.01 9.47 4.61
C HIS A 511 -10.97 9.65 5.79
N ILE A 512 -11.70 8.59 6.18
CA ILE A 512 -12.64 8.71 7.31
C ILE A 512 -11.89 9.12 8.58
N GLY A 513 -12.42 10.14 9.26
CA GLY A 513 -11.82 10.77 10.42
C GLY A 513 -10.91 11.97 10.12
N ASP A 514 -10.49 12.18 8.86
CA ASP A 514 -9.69 13.35 8.50
C ASP A 514 -10.54 14.63 8.51
N CYS A 515 -9.90 15.74 8.88
CA CYS A 515 -10.48 17.07 8.87
C CYS A 515 -10.01 17.87 7.66
N PHE A 516 -10.90 18.69 7.11
CA PHE A 516 -10.60 19.60 6.02
C PHE A 516 -11.46 20.87 6.14
N ALA A 517 -11.12 21.89 5.37
CA ALA A 517 -11.94 23.08 5.22
C ALA A 517 -12.51 23.21 3.80
N LEU A 518 -13.76 23.67 3.72
CA LEU A 518 -14.40 24.05 2.47
C LEU A 518 -14.60 25.57 2.47
N ASN A 519 -13.91 26.25 1.56
CA ASN A 519 -13.98 27.70 1.37
C ASN A 519 -14.95 27.99 0.22
N VAL A 520 -16.14 28.52 0.53
CA VAL A 520 -17.16 28.88 -0.46
C VAL A 520 -16.74 30.19 -1.11
N LEU A 521 -16.63 30.24 -2.44
CA LEU A 521 -16.17 31.45 -3.13
C LEU A 521 -17.34 32.42 -3.37
N ALA A 522 -17.04 33.71 -3.32
CA ALA A 522 -18.00 34.77 -3.64
C ALA A 522 -18.01 35.04 -5.14
N GLU A 523 -19.20 35.30 -5.69
CA GLU A 523 -19.36 35.69 -7.10
C GLU A 523 -18.59 36.98 -7.41
N GLY A 524 -17.87 36.99 -8.54
CA GLY A 524 -17.01 38.08 -8.97
C GLY A 524 -15.60 38.07 -8.35
N ARG A 525 -15.31 37.17 -7.40
CA ARG A 525 -14.00 37.04 -6.73
C ARG A 525 -13.36 35.66 -6.90
N GLU A 526 -13.99 34.76 -7.61
CA GLU A 526 -13.54 33.37 -7.79
C GLU A 526 -12.31 33.23 -8.70
N SER A 527 -12.07 34.19 -9.59
CA SER A 527 -11.04 34.09 -10.64
C SER A 527 -9.61 33.92 -10.11
N GLY A 528 -9.26 34.59 -9.00
CA GLY A 528 -7.96 34.46 -8.32
C GLY A 528 -7.72 33.05 -7.79
N PRO A 529 -8.56 32.55 -6.86
CA PRO A 529 -8.51 31.17 -6.38
C PRO A 529 -8.52 30.13 -7.52
N MET A 530 -9.38 30.31 -8.53
CA MET A 530 -9.44 29.39 -9.66
C MET A 530 -8.11 29.33 -10.41
N LYS A 531 -7.50 30.48 -10.73
CA LYS A 531 -6.21 30.53 -11.40
C LYS A 531 -5.12 29.85 -10.57
N GLN A 532 -5.12 30.09 -9.26
CA GLN A 532 -4.14 29.49 -8.34
C GLN A 532 -4.27 27.97 -8.26
N PHE A 533 -5.47 27.43 -8.09
CA PHE A 533 -5.65 26.00 -7.79
C PHE A 533 -5.91 25.11 -9.02
N LEU A 534 -6.14 25.70 -10.20
CA LEU A 534 -6.24 24.97 -11.48
C LEU A 534 -4.92 24.88 -12.25
N GLN A 535 -3.89 25.65 -11.89
CA GLN A 535 -2.60 25.55 -12.55
C GLN A 535 -1.94 24.18 -12.30
N PRO A 536 -1.11 23.68 -13.24
CA PRO A 536 -0.30 22.50 -13.01
C PRO A 536 0.71 22.76 -11.89
N PHE A 537 0.89 21.79 -11.00
CA PHE A 537 1.90 21.84 -9.93
C PHE A 537 2.89 20.70 -10.11
N GLU A 538 4.18 20.98 -9.87
CA GLU A 538 5.22 19.95 -9.76
C GLU A 538 4.95 19.01 -8.57
N PRO A 539 5.40 17.73 -8.62
CA PRO A 539 5.15 16.80 -7.52
C PRO A 539 5.88 17.31 -6.27
N GLY A 540 5.19 17.31 -5.13
CA GLY A 540 5.70 17.85 -3.87
C GLY A 540 5.65 19.37 -3.75
N ALA A 541 5.15 20.10 -4.76
CA ALA A 541 5.05 21.56 -4.68
C ALA A 541 3.97 22.02 -3.68
N ASP A 542 4.27 23.11 -2.96
CA ASP A 542 3.30 23.76 -2.09
C ASP A 542 2.25 24.53 -2.91
N ARG A 543 1.00 24.05 -2.84
CA ARG A 543 -0.13 24.65 -3.55
C ARG A 543 -0.57 25.99 -2.97
N PHE A 544 -0.16 26.28 -1.74
CA PHE A 544 -0.50 27.49 -1.01
C PHE A 544 0.57 28.56 -1.07
N ALA A 545 1.69 28.30 -1.76
CA ALA A 545 2.78 29.24 -1.89
C ALA A 545 2.29 30.59 -2.42
N GLY A 546 2.61 31.66 -1.69
CA GLY A 546 2.24 33.04 -2.05
C GLY A 546 0.82 33.46 -1.63
N LEU A 547 0.07 32.62 -0.91
CA LEU A 547 -1.25 32.98 -0.39
C LEU A 547 -1.18 33.43 1.07
N GLU A 548 -1.94 34.47 1.41
CA GLU A 548 -2.23 34.81 2.80
C GLU A 548 -3.39 33.94 3.30
N LEU A 549 -3.08 33.02 4.22
CA LEU A 549 -4.04 32.05 4.74
C LEU A 549 -4.40 32.36 6.19
N LYS A 550 -5.66 32.17 6.54
CA LYS A 550 -6.10 32.00 7.93
C LYS A 550 -6.13 30.52 8.29
N ALA A 551 -6.30 30.22 9.57
CA ALA A 551 -6.43 28.86 10.07
C ALA A 551 -7.79 28.68 10.74
N SER A 552 -8.43 27.53 10.50
CA SER A 552 -9.58 27.07 11.27
C SER A 552 -9.13 26.56 12.66
N PRO A 553 -10.06 26.23 13.57
CA PRO A 553 -9.71 25.69 14.89
C PRO A 553 -8.80 24.44 14.88
N HIS A 554 -8.96 23.54 13.90
CA HIS A 554 -8.07 22.39 13.66
C HIS A 554 -7.04 22.67 12.55
N GLU A 555 -6.61 23.93 12.44
CA GLU A 555 -5.49 24.39 11.60
C GLU A 555 -5.65 24.10 10.09
N GLN A 556 -6.89 23.98 9.60
CA GLN A 556 -7.15 23.83 8.17
C GLN A 556 -6.99 25.19 7.46
N PRO A 557 -6.36 25.23 6.27
CA PRO A 557 -6.13 26.49 5.56
C PRO A 557 -7.43 27.17 5.13
N LEU A 558 -7.62 28.43 5.50
CA LEU A 558 -8.78 29.24 5.14
C LEU A 558 -8.39 30.38 4.21
N LEU A 559 -9.18 30.59 3.15
CA LEU A 559 -9.00 31.69 2.21
C LEU A 559 -9.74 32.94 2.73
N PRO A 560 -9.03 34.04 3.06
CA PRO A 560 -9.68 35.25 3.60
C PRO A 560 -10.65 35.92 2.62
N GLU A 561 -10.44 35.72 1.32
CA GLU A 561 -11.25 36.26 0.23
C GLU A 561 -12.52 35.44 -0.08
N ALA A 562 -12.71 34.29 0.58
CA ALA A 562 -13.91 33.47 0.46
C ALA A 562 -15.17 34.19 0.99
N LEU A 563 -16.34 33.74 0.55
CA LEU A 563 -17.65 34.15 1.06
C LEU A 563 -17.87 33.61 2.48
N ALA A 564 -17.59 32.32 2.65
CA ALA A 564 -17.77 31.59 3.88
C ALA A 564 -16.79 30.43 3.93
N TRP A 565 -16.58 29.87 5.12
CA TRP A 565 -15.80 28.66 5.31
C TRP A 565 -16.50 27.71 6.28
N MET A 566 -16.26 26.42 6.08
CA MET A 566 -16.70 25.35 6.97
C MET A 566 -15.52 24.42 7.22
N GLU A 567 -15.25 24.11 8.48
CA GLU A 567 -14.39 23.00 8.87
C GLU A 567 -15.25 21.77 9.08
N ALA A 568 -14.85 20.64 8.47
CA ALA A 568 -15.62 19.41 8.51
C ALA A 568 -14.73 18.18 8.67
N THR A 569 -15.32 17.12 9.23
CA THR A 569 -14.69 15.81 9.38
C THR A 569 -15.34 14.81 8.44
N VAL A 570 -14.54 14.06 7.69
CA VAL A 570 -15.03 12.98 6.82
C VAL A 570 -15.64 11.87 7.67
N LYS A 571 -16.90 11.52 7.38
CA LYS A 571 -17.61 10.44 8.07
C LYS A 571 -17.79 9.21 7.22
N GLN A 572 -18.01 9.40 5.92
CA GLN A 572 -18.22 8.30 4.98
C GLN A 572 -17.66 8.65 3.61
N ARG A 573 -17.30 7.60 2.86
CA ARG A 573 -16.80 7.69 1.49
C ARG A 573 -17.48 6.63 0.65
N MET A 574 -17.92 7.01 -0.54
CA MET A 574 -18.55 6.12 -1.50
C MET A 574 -17.82 6.20 -2.83
N GLU A 575 -17.42 5.05 -3.37
CA GLU A 575 -16.73 4.97 -4.65
C GLU A 575 -17.73 5.19 -5.80
N CYS A 576 -17.48 6.19 -6.63
CA CYS A 576 -18.32 6.60 -7.77
C CYS A 576 -17.48 6.65 -9.04
N GLY A 577 -17.09 5.49 -9.58
CA GLY A 577 -16.26 5.42 -10.79
C GLY A 577 -14.89 6.08 -10.59
N ASP A 578 -14.66 7.25 -11.19
CA ASP A 578 -13.42 8.04 -11.10
C ASP A 578 -13.38 9.02 -9.91
N HIS A 579 -14.44 9.09 -9.10
CA HIS A 579 -14.53 9.96 -7.93
C HIS A 579 -14.85 9.19 -6.65
N TRP A 580 -14.50 9.80 -5.52
CA TRP A 580 -15.09 9.55 -4.21
C TRP A 580 -16.19 10.57 -3.94
N LEU A 581 -17.38 10.11 -3.57
CA LEU A 581 -18.37 10.97 -2.91
C LEU A 581 -18.11 10.91 -1.41
N ILE A 582 -17.78 12.05 -0.82
CA ILE A 582 -17.42 12.18 0.59
C ILE A 582 -18.58 12.84 1.32
N TYR A 583 -19.09 12.20 2.37
CA TYR A 583 -19.99 12.84 3.32
C TYR A 583 -19.17 13.34 4.52
N ALA A 584 -19.34 14.62 4.84
CA ALA A 584 -18.61 15.30 5.90
C ALA A 584 -19.57 16.05 6.84
N GLU A 585 -19.28 15.94 8.13
CA GLU A 585 -20.01 16.66 9.18
C GLU A 585 -19.26 17.94 9.54
N VAL A 586 -19.98 19.06 9.59
CA VAL A 586 -19.43 20.38 9.89
C VAL A 586 -19.27 20.54 11.40
N SER A 587 -18.07 20.89 11.85
CA SER A 587 -17.76 21.17 13.25
C SER A 587 -17.71 22.68 13.55
N HIS A 588 -17.17 23.46 12.62
CA HIS A 588 -17.04 24.92 12.73
C HIS A 588 -17.31 25.60 11.39
N GLY A 589 -17.62 26.89 11.41
CA GLY A 589 -17.73 27.68 10.20
C GLY A 589 -17.85 29.17 10.47
N GLY A 590 -17.77 29.95 9.41
CA GLY A 590 -17.94 31.40 9.47
C GLY A 590 -18.37 31.97 8.13
N VAL A 591 -19.26 32.95 8.17
CA VAL A 591 -19.63 33.77 7.01
C VAL A 591 -18.76 35.03 7.05
N LEU A 592 -17.92 35.21 6.04
CA LEU A 592 -16.98 36.34 5.95
C LEU A 592 -17.63 37.56 5.31
N ASP A 593 -18.56 37.33 4.37
CA ASP A 593 -19.33 38.38 3.71
C ASP A 593 -20.78 37.90 3.54
N SER A 594 -21.71 38.45 4.33
CA SER A 594 -23.12 38.05 4.30
C SER A 594 -23.93 38.72 3.20
N LYS A 595 -23.32 39.63 2.42
CA LYS A 595 -24.01 40.40 1.38
C LYS A 595 -23.67 39.93 -0.03
N ALA A 596 -22.58 39.19 -0.20
CA ALA A 596 -22.19 38.64 -1.49
C ALA A 596 -22.92 37.32 -1.80
N ASP A 597 -23.11 37.06 -3.09
CA ASP A 597 -23.69 35.81 -3.57
C ASP A 597 -22.63 34.72 -3.71
N THR A 598 -23.06 33.45 -3.65
CA THR A 598 -22.17 32.28 -3.85
C THR A 598 -21.83 32.12 -5.32
N ALA A 599 -20.54 32.04 -5.64
CA ALA A 599 -20.10 31.69 -6.97
C ALA A 599 -20.58 30.27 -7.32
N VAL A 600 -21.10 30.09 -8.54
CA VAL A 600 -21.58 28.79 -9.04
C VAL A 600 -20.82 28.39 -10.29
N HIS A 601 -20.67 27.08 -10.49
CA HIS A 601 -20.05 26.56 -11.71
C HIS A 601 -21.08 25.82 -12.56
N GLN A 602 -21.38 26.37 -13.74
CA GLN A 602 -22.25 25.74 -14.73
C GLN A 602 -21.43 25.20 -15.89
N ARG A 603 -21.63 23.92 -16.23
CA ARG A 603 -20.90 23.27 -17.32
C ARG A 603 -21.73 23.20 -18.60
N ARG A 604 -21.04 23.06 -19.73
CA ARG A 604 -21.68 22.79 -21.03
C ARG A 604 -21.99 21.30 -21.24
N SER A 605 -21.29 20.41 -20.54
CA SER A 605 -21.39 18.96 -20.63
C SER A 605 -20.92 18.34 -19.31
N GLY A 606 -21.52 17.21 -18.92
CA GLY A 606 -21.12 16.43 -17.74
C GLY A 606 -19.88 15.55 -17.96
N ALA A 607 -19.36 15.42 -19.18
CA ALA A 607 -18.28 14.48 -19.51
C ALA A 607 -16.87 14.99 -19.16
N ASN A 608 -16.68 16.29 -18.92
CA ASN A 608 -15.35 16.85 -18.66
C ASN A 608 -15.41 18.01 -17.65
N TYR A 609 -14.27 18.28 -17.02
CA TYR A 609 -14.02 19.48 -16.21
C TYR A 609 -13.83 20.73 -17.07
#